data_AF-C8P6J5-F1
#
_entry.id   AF-C8P6J5-F1
#
_cell.length_a   1.000
_cell.length_b   1.000
_cell.length_c   1.000
_cell.angle_alpha   90.00
_cell.angle_beta   90.00
_cell.angle_gamma   90.00
#
_symmetry.space_group_name_H-M   'P 1'
#
loop_
_entity.id
_entity.type
_entity.pdbx_description
1 polymer ?
#
loop_
_entity_poly.entity_id
_entity_poly.type
_entity_poly.pdbx_seq_one_letter_code
_entity_poly.pdbx_strand_id
1 'polypeptide(L)'
;MDQTEEKIIQATIEWIMTADYRQLSMRKLAAQIGMTTGALYKHYRNKEKLFYQVSVRLSQRVAERLLPDRSLPAKEQLLTLANSLCQLCVSRPQLVDFLFFNPGLKEFYQHTNSDFQFYNQVMVLIRQLNPGTVSDQDLFTQVWAFIQGYTFLIMNGAADYDADLVATTLNQLVGKGAGK
;
A
#
# COMPACT_ATOMS: atom_id res chain seq x y z
N MET A 1 5.91 6.62 -20.41
CA MET A 1 4.50 6.24 -20.31
C MET A 1 3.74 6.99 -21.37
N ASP A 2 2.99 6.30 -22.21
CA ASP A 2 2.16 6.94 -23.23
C ASP A 2 0.93 7.62 -22.57
N GLN A 3 0.39 8.68 -23.18
CA GLN A 3 -0.80 9.39 -22.68
C GLN A 3 -1.98 8.43 -22.48
N THR A 4 -2.08 7.39 -23.31
CA THR A 4 -3.10 6.34 -23.21
C THR A 4 -2.97 5.53 -21.92
N GLU A 5 -1.75 5.12 -21.56
CA GLU A 5 -1.49 4.35 -20.33
C GLU A 5 -1.86 5.17 -19.09
N GLU A 6 -1.51 6.47 -19.09
CA GLU A 6 -1.85 7.37 -17.99
C GLU A 6 -3.36 7.49 -17.85
N LYS A 7 -4.09 7.63 -18.96
CA LYS A 7 -5.56 7.68 -18.95
C LYS A 7 -6.17 6.40 -18.38
N ILE A 8 -5.64 5.23 -18.74
CA ILE A 8 -6.12 3.93 -18.24
C ILE A 8 -5.87 3.81 -16.72
N ILE A 9 -4.66 4.14 -16.26
CA ILE A 9 -4.29 4.09 -14.84
C ILE A 9 -5.17 5.06 -14.05
N GLN A 10 -5.31 6.30 -14.51
CA GLN A 10 -6.07 7.33 -13.81
C GLN A 10 -7.55 6.98 -13.71
N ALA A 11 -8.18 6.50 -14.78
CA ALA A 11 -9.57 6.02 -14.74
C ALA A 11 -9.77 4.82 -13.81
N THR A 12 -8.77 3.94 -13.72
CA THR A 12 -8.80 2.81 -12.78
C THR A 12 -8.70 3.29 -11.33
N ILE A 13 -7.83 4.26 -11.06
CA ILE A 13 -7.71 4.89 -9.72
C ILE A 13 -9.02 5.57 -9.33
N GLU A 14 -9.65 6.32 -10.24
CA GLU A 14 -10.94 6.96 -10.00
C GLU A 14 -12.04 5.95 -9.64
N TRP A 15 -12.06 4.80 -10.33
CA TRP A 15 -12.96 3.71 -9.97
C TRP A 15 -12.69 3.19 -8.56
N ILE A 16 -11.44 2.90 -8.22
CA ILE A 16 -11.05 2.38 -6.89
C ILE A 16 -11.44 3.35 -5.77
N MET A 17 -11.39 4.66 -6.03
CA MET A 17 -11.77 5.67 -5.05
C MET A 17 -13.28 5.79 -4.84
N THR A 18 -14.11 5.26 -5.75
CA THR A 18 -15.56 5.47 -5.75
C THR A 18 -16.38 4.19 -5.67
N ALA A 19 -15.78 3.03 -5.96
CA ALA A 19 -16.46 1.74 -5.99
C ALA A 19 -15.50 0.58 -5.70
N ASP A 20 -16.05 -0.60 -5.39
CA ASP A 20 -15.27 -1.82 -5.23
C ASP A 20 -14.59 -2.21 -6.57
N TYR A 21 -13.26 -2.33 -6.54
CA TYR A 21 -12.43 -2.71 -7.68
C TYR A 21 -12.77 -4.09 -8.26
N ARG A 22 -13.39 -4.97 -7.46
CA ARG A 22 -13.86 -6.29 -7.90
C ARG A 22 -14.93 -6.16 -8.98
N GLN A 23 -15.72 -5.07 -8.96
CA GLN A 23 -16.77 -4.79 -9.94
C GLN A 23 -16.25 -4.24 -11.28
N LEU A 24 -15.00 -3.78 -11.33
CA LEU A 24 -14.37 -3.27 -12.55
C LEU A 24 -14.05 -4.44 -13.49
N SER A 25 -14.35 -4.30 -14.77
CA SER A 25 -13.89 -5.23 -15.80
C SER A 25 -13.18 -4.47 -16.90
N MET A 26 -12.34 -5.14 -17.68
CA MET A 26 -11.66 -4.52 -18.83
C MET A 26 -12.66 -3.87 -19.79
N ARG A 27 -13.82 -4.51 -20.01
CA ARG A 27 -14.90 -3.95 -20.82
C ARG A 27 -15.51 -2.68 -20.22
N LYS A 28 -15.80 -2.67 -18.91
CA LYS A 28 -16.36 -1.49 -18.23
C LYS A 28 -15.38 -0.32 -18.25
N LEU A 29 -14.11 -0.58 -17.98
CA LEU A 29 -13.05 0.44 -18.01
C LEU A 29 -12.90 1.03 -19.42
N ALA A 30 -12.81 0.17 -20.44
CA ALA A 30 -12.68 0.62 -21.83
C ALA A 30 -13.87 1.50 -22.24
N ALA A 31 -15.11 1.10 -21.90
CA ALA A 31 -16.30 1.90 -22.15
C ALA A 31 -16.25 3.28 -21.45
N GLN A 32 -15.81 3.32 -20.19
CA GLN A 32 -15.69 4.57 -19.41
C GLN A 32 -14.72 5.57 -20.06
N ILE A 33 -13.63 5.10 -20.65
CA ILE A 33 -12.59 5.97 -21.26
C ILE A 33 -12.71 6.13 -22.78
N GLY A 34 -13.79 5.61 -23.38
CA GLY A 34 -14.05 5.70 -24.82
C GLY A 34 -13.12 4.83 -25.69
N MET A 35 -12.61 3.73 -25.15
CA MET A 35 -11.75 2.78 -25.86
C MET A 35 -12.51 1.49 -26.19
N THR A 36 -12.03 0.77 -27.21
CA THR A 36 -12.45 -0.63 -27.40
C THR A 36 -11.75 -1.52 -26.38
N THR A 37 -12.42 -2.60 -25.96
CA THR A 37 -11.79 -3.59 -25.07
C THR A 37 -10.51 -4.17 -25.69
N GLY A 38 -10.49 -4.39 -27.01
CA GLY A 38 -9.31 -4.87 -27.73
C GLY A 38 -8.12 -3.91 -27.68
N ALA A 39 -8.36 -2.60 -27.78
CA ALA A 39 -7.31 -1.59 -27.61
C ALA A 39 -6.76 -1.59 -26.18
N LEU A 40 -7.61 -1.71 -25.17
CA LEU A 40 -7.18 -1.81 -23.77
C LEU A 40 -6.29 -3.05 -23.53
N TYR A 41 -6.64 -4.20 -24.12
CA TYR A 41 -5.84 -5.42 -24.01
C TYR A 41 -4.45 -5.33 -24.67
N LYS A 42 -4.25 -4.41 -25.62
CA LYS A 42 -2.90 -4.16 -26.19
C LYS A 42 -1.95 -3.50 -25.18
N HIS A 43 -2.48 -2.70 -24.25
CA HIS A 43 -1.68 -2.09 -23.18
C HIS A 43 -1.55 -3.03 -21.98
N TYR A 44 -2.65 -3.66 -21.57
CA TYR A 44 -2.67 -4.56 -20.42
C TYR A 44 -3.32 -5.89 -20.80
N ARG A 45 -2.48 -6.93 -20.92
CA ARG A 45 -2.92 -8.29 -21.31
C ARG A 45 -4.05 -8.86 -20.45
N ASN A 46 -4.16 -8.43 -19.19
CA ASN A 46 -5.21 -8.84 -18.25
C ASN A 46 -5.41 -7.79 -17.15
N LYS A 47 -6.45 -8.00 -16.33
CA LYS A 47 -6.84 -7.09 -15.23
C LYS A 47 -5.78 -7.04 -14.14
N GLU A 48 -5.10 -8.15 -13.88
CA GLU A 48 -4.04 -8.26 -12.87
C GLU A 48 -2.82 -7.42 -13.23
N LYS A 49 -2.40 -7.39 -14.50
CA LYS A 49 -1.29 -6.55 -14.97
C LYS A 49 -1.62 -5.06 -14.91
N LEU A 50 -2.85 -4.70 -15.23
CA LEU A 50 -3.34 -3.34 -15.01
C LEU A 50 -3.29 -2.99 -13.51
N PHE A 51 -3.82 -3.86 -12.65
CA PHE A 51 -3.84 -3.63 -11.22
C PHE A 51 -2.46 -3.55 -10.59
N TYR A 52 -1.50 -4.34 -11.05
CA TYR A 52 -0.10 -4.22 -10.64
C TYR A 52 0.43 -2.81 -10.93
N GLN A 53 0.28 -2.32 -12.16
CA GLN A 53 0.77 -0.99 -12.55
C GLN A 53 0.04 0.15 -11.82
N VAL A 54 -1.26 -0.01 -11.59
CA VAL A 54 -2.03 0.91 -10.74
C VAL A 54 -1.52 0.88 -9.29
N SER A 55 -1.16 -0.29 -8.76
CA SER A 55 -0.60 -0.43 -7.40
C SER A 55 0.78 0.21 -7.30
N VAL A 56 1.63 0.07 -8.31
CA VAL A 56 2.92 0.78 -8.41
C VAL A 56 2.68 2.29 -8.33
N ARG A 57 1.75 2.83 -9.14
CA ARG A 57 1.42 4.26 -9.13
C ARG A 57 0.83 4.73 -7.80
N LEU A 58 -0.06 3.95 -7.20
CA LEU A 58 -0.62 4.28 -5.89
C LEU A 58 0.45 4.22 -4.80
N SER A 59 1.41 3.30 -4.88
CA SER A 59 2.53 3.23 -3.95
C SER A 59 3.35 4.52 -3.99
N GLN A 60 3.57 5.10 -5.17
CA GLN A 60 4.23 6.40 -5.30
C GLN A 60 3.40 7.53 -4.66
N ARG A 61 2.10 7.60 -4.96
CA ARG A 61 1.21 8.63 -4.38
C ARG A 61 1.12 8.53 -2.86
N VAL A 62 1.05 7.30 -2.33
CA VAL A 62 1.02 7.04 -0.89
C VAL A 62 2.35 7.40 -0.27
N ALA A 63 3.47 7.01 -0.90
CA ALA A 63 4.81 7.38 -0.46
C ALA A 63 4.96 8.90 -0.36
N GLU A 64 4.54 9.65 -1.38
CA GLU A 64 4.59 11.13 -1.42
C GLU A 64 3.68 11.78 -0.37
N ARG A 65 2.45 11.30 -0.22
CA ARG A 65 1.45 11.90 0.69
C ARG A 65 1.72 11.56 2.16
N LEU A 66 2.20 10.35 2.41
CA LEU A 66 2.50 9.87 3.75
C LEU A 66 3.98 10.05 4.10
N LEU A 67 4.76 10.79 3.29
CA LEU A 67 6.17 11.08 3.59
C LEU A 67 6.27 11.59 5.02
N PRO A 68 6.87 10.82 5.94
CA PRO A 68 7.08 11.33 7.28
C PRO A 68 8.14 12.43 7.22
N ASP A 69 8.05 13.39 8.13
CA ASP A 69 9.10 14.40 8.27
C ASP A 69 10.43 13.68 8.53
N ARG A 70 11.36 13.79 7.59
CA ARG A 70 12.64 13.08 7.61
C ARG A 70 13.56 13.56 8.73
N SER A 71 13.24 14.70 9.35
CA SER A 71 13.95 15.17 10.55
C SER A 71 13.56 14.40 11.81
N LEU A 72 12.41 13.71 11.81
CA LEU A 72 11.99 12.87 12.93
C LEU A 72 12.85 11.61 13.03
N PRO A 73 13.03 11.05 14.25
CA PRO A 73 13.62 9.74 14.41
C PRO A 73 12.89 8.67 13.59
N ALA A 74 13.62 7.70 13.04
CA ALA A 74 13.07 6.62 12.19
C ALA A 74 11.84 5.93 12.80
N LYS A 75 11.84 5.81 14.12
CA LYS A 75 10.77 5.22 14.91
C LYS A 75 9.49 6.07 14.86
N GLU A 76 9.62 7.37 15.04
CA GLU A 76 8.51 8.32 14.95
C GLU A 76 7.98 8.43 13.52
N GLN A 77 8.87 8.32 12.52
CA GLN A 77 8.47 8.22 11.12
C GLN A 77 7.59 6.97 10.88
N LEU A 78 8.00 5.80 11.39
CA LEU A 78 7.22 4.56 11.26
C LEU A 78 5.87 4.64 11.98
N LEU A 79 5.83 5.23 13.18
CA LEU A 79 4.59 5.45 13.95
C LEU A 79 3.62 6.38 13.21
N THR A 80 4.14 7.50 12.69
CA THR A 80 3.35 8.46 11.92
C THR A 80 2.77 7.81 10.66
N LEU A 81 3.57 6.99 9.98
CA LEU A 81 3.12 6.20 8.83
C LEU A 81 2.00 5.22 9.18
N ALA A 82 2.18 4.42 10.24
CA ALA A 82 1.18 3.44 10.68
C ALA A 82 -0.14 4.11 11.07
N ASN A 83 -0.08 5.22 11.82
CA ASN A 83 -1.26 6.01 12.21
C ASN A 83 -1.98 6.58 10.99
N SER A 84 -1.24 7.17 10.04
CA SER A 84 -1.83 7.75 8.83
C SER A 84 -2.52 6.68 7.96
N LEU A 85 -1.93 5.48 7.89
CA LEU A 85 -2.51 4.36 7.15
C LEU A 85 -3.78 3.82 7.81
N CYS A 86 -3.81 3.70 9.14
CA CYS A 86 -5.01 3.31 9.88
C CYS A 86 -6.11 4.37 9.73
N GLN A 87 -5.80 5.66 9.75
CA GLN A 87 -6.78 6.71 9.48
C GLN A 87 -7.30 6.67 8.03
N LEU A 88 -6.44 6.29 7.08
CA LEU A 88 -6.84 6.09 5.69
C LEU A 88 -7.82 4.92 5.54
N CYS A 89 -7.71 3.87 6.35
CA CYS A 89 -8.63 2.73 6.28
C CYS A 89 -10.05 3.11 6.73
N VAL A 90 -10.17 3.99 7.72
CA VAL A 90 -11.46 4.51 8.18
C VAL A 90 -12.10 5.42 7.13
N SER A 91 -11.32 6.32 6.54
CA SER A 91 -11.84 7.31 5.58
C SER A 91 -12.02 6.77 4.16
N ARG A 92 -11.23 5.78 3.74
CA ARG A 92 -11.17 5.25 2.37
C ARG A 92 -10.89 3.74 2.35
N PRO A 93 -11.79 2.90 2.90
CA PRO A 93 -11.57 1.46 3.00
C PRO A 93 -11.35 0.78 1.64
N GLN A 94 -12.01 1.22 0.56
CA GLN A 94 -11.84 0.61 -0.77
C GLN A 94 -10.43 0.84 -1.33
N LEU A 95 -9.83 2.00 -1.05
CA LEU A 95 -8.46 2.29 -1.47
C LEU A 95 -7.47 1.41 -0.70
N VAL A 96 -7.66 1.28 0.61
CA VAL A 96 -6.78 0.46 1.47
C VAL A 96 -6.92 -1.03 1.13
N ASP A 97 -8.14 -1.51 0.90
CA ASP A 97 -8.42 -2.86 0.43
C ASP A 97 -7.71 -3.14 -0.90
N PHE A 98 -7.77 -2.19 -1.85
CA PHE A 98 -7.02 -2.31 -3.10
C PHE A 98 -5.51 -2.34 -2.88
N LEU A 99 -4.96 -1.43 -2.04
CA LEU A 99 -3.52 -1.33 -1.78
C LEU A 99 -2.91 -2.62 -1.23
N PHE A 100 -3.69 -3.44 -0.51
CA PHE A 100 -3.17 -4.64 0.16
C PHE A 100 -3.64 -5.97 -0.43
N PHE A 101 -4.83 -6.01 -1.04
CA PHE A 101 -5.48 -7.29 -1.33
C PHE A 101 -5.90 -7.46 -2.80
N ASN A 102 -5.52 -6.54 -3.69
CA ASN A 102 -5.81 -6.72 -5.10
C ASN A 102 -4.98 -7.89 -5.72
N PRO A 103 -5.55 -8.63 -6.69
CA PRO A 103 -4.90 -9.81 -7.27
C PRO A 103 -3.62 -9.49 -8.07
N GLY A 104 -3.41 -8.23 -8.46
CA GLY A 104 -2.18 -7.79 -9.12
C GLY A 104 -0.95 -7.83 -8.21
N LEU A 105 -1.13 -7.86 -6.89
CA LEU A 105 -0.03 -7.90 -5.91
C LEU A 105 0.63 -9.28 -5.77
N LYS A 106 0.11 -10.32 -6.43
CA LYS A 106 0.75 -11.65 -6.37
C LYS A 106 2.22 -11.58 -6.79
N GLU A 107 2.56 -10.79 -7.80
CA GLU A 107 3.93 -10.60 -8.28
C GLU A 107 4.80 -9.81 -7.28
N PHE A 108 4.21 -8.92 -6.48
CA PHE A 108 4.92 -8.20 -5.40
C PHE A 108 5.42 -9.16 -4.31
N TYR A 109 4.63 -10.16 -3.94
CA TYR A 109 4.99 -11.10 -2.87
C TYR A 109 5.90 -12.27 -3.31
N GLN A 110 6.04 -12.51 -4.61
CA GLN A 110 6.79 -13.66 -5.14
C GLN A 110 8.28 -13.37 -5.39
N HIS A 111 8.65 -12.09 -5.50
CA HIS A 111 10.00 -11.66 -5.85
C HIS A 111 10.40 -10.43 -5.04
N THR A 112 11.70 -10.21 -4.86
CA THR A 112 12.22 -8.96 -4.30
C THR A 112 11.85 -7.82 -5.25
N ASN A 113 10.93 -6.95 -4.82
CA ASN A 113 10.34 -5.94 -5.68
C ASN A 113 10.75 -4.53 -5.27
N SER A 114 11.33 -3.77 -6.20
CA SER A 114 11.75 -2.38 -6.02
C SER A 114 10.82 -1.38 -6.70
N ASP A 115 9.79 -1.82 -7.41
CA ASP A 115 8.86 -0.93 -8.13
C ASP A 115 7.98 -0.12 -7.17
N PHE A 116 7.83 -0.60 -5.94
CA PHE A 116 6.93 -0.03 -4.94
C PHE A 116 7.67 0.97 -4.05
N GLN A 117 7.57 2.25 -4.38
CA GLN A 117 8.26 3.33 -3.65
C GLN A 117 7.89 3.35 -2.16
N PHE A 118 6.62 3.11 -1.83
CA PHE A 118 6.16 3.06 -0.43
C PHE A 118 6.83 1.92 0.34
N TYR A 119 6.90 0.73 -0.26
CA TYR A 119 7.61 -0.41 0.31
C TYR A 119 9.10 -0.09 0.54
N ASN A 120 9.76 0.50 -0.45
CA ASN A 120 11.17 0.88 -0.35
C ASN A 120 11.42 1.84 0.82
N GLN A 121 10.53 2.81 1.04
CA GLN A 121 10.65 3.75 2.17
C GLN A 121 10.49 3.04 3.52
N VAL A 122 9.49 2.16 3.64
CA VAL A 122 9.30 1.37 4.87
C VAL A 122 10.53 0.50 5.12
N MET A 123 11.08 -0.15 4.09
CA MET A 123 12.31 -0.96 4.23
C MET A 123 13.51 -0.15 4.70
N VAL A 124 13.64 1.13 4.33
CA VAL A 124 14.68 2.01 4.87
C VAL A 124 14.49 2.22 6.37
N LEU A 125 13.27 2.46 6.83
CA LEU A 125 12.98 2.60 8.26
C LEU A 125 13.23 1.30 9.02
N ILE A 126 12.81 0.16 8.46
CA ILE A 126 13.06 -1.16 9.05
C ILE A 126 14.55 -1.39 9.24
N ARG A 127 15.39 -1.11 8.24
CA ARG A 127 16.85 -1.23 8.34
C ARG A 127 17.47 -0.36 9.44
N GLN A 128 16.94 0.85 9.63
CA GLN A 128 17.42 1.76 10.67
C GLN A 128 17.01 1.31 12.07
N LEU A 129 15.86 0.64 12.17
CA LEU A 129 15.26 0.23 13.43
C LEU A 129 15.63 -1.19 13.84
N ASN A 130 16.11 -2.02 12.91
CA ASN A 130 16.40 -3.42 13.18
C ASN A 130 17.54 -3.58 14.20
N PRO A 131 17.30 -4.19 15.38
CA PRO A 131 18.36 -4.43 16.37
C PRO A 131 19.31 -5.58 15.96
N GLY A 132 19.05 -6.27 14.85
CA GLY A 132 19.88 -7.36 14.33
C GLY A 132 19.54 -8.74 14.88
N THR A 133 18.43 -8.88 15.61
CA THR A 133 17.96 -10.18 16.14
C THR A 133 17.32 -11.06 15.08
N VAL A 134 16.78 -10.45 14.02
CA VAL A 134 16.17 -11.11 12.86
C VAL A 134 16.61 -10.41 11.58
N SER A 135 16.36 -11.01 10.41
CA SER A 135 16.65 -10.34 9.14
C SER A 135 15.75 -9.11 8.94
N ASP A 136 16.17 -8.14 8.11
CA ASP A 136 15.32 -6.99 7.78
C ASP A 136 13.98 -7.40 7.17
N GLN A 137 13.99 -8.49 6.39
CA GLN A 137 12.79 -9.02 5.77
C GLN A 137 11.83 -9.62 6.81
N ASP A 138 12.36 -10.29 7.83
CA ASP A 138 11.55 -10.85 8.91
C ASP A 138 10.96 -9.74 9.78
N LEU A 139 11.75 -8.71 10.13
CA LEU A 139 11.25 -7.56 10.87
C LEU A 139 10.19 -6.80 10.07
N PHE A 140 10.42 -6.59 8.77
CA PHE A 140 9.40 -6.04 7.87
C PHE A 140 8.13 -6.89 7.93
N THR A 141 8.26 -8.22 7.80
CA THR A 141 7.12 -9.15 7.82
C THR A 141 6.33 -9.04 9.13
N GLN A 142 7.00 -8.96 10.27
CA GLN A 142 6.35 -8.80 11.59
C GLN A 142 5.57 -7.47 11.68
N VAL A 143 6.22 -6.35 11.31
CA VAL A 143 5.61 -5.02 11.33
C VAL A 143 4.43 -4.97 10.36
N TRP A 144 4.61 -5.48 9.14
CA TRP A 144 3.60 -5.42 8.11
C TRP A 144 2.41 -6.33 8.39
N ALA A 145 2.65 -7.52 8.93
CA ALA A 145 1.58 -8.44 9.34
C ALA A 145 0.69 -7.81 10.42
N PHE A 146 1.28 -7.12 11.39
CA PHE A 146 0.52 -6.37 12.39
C PHE A 146 -0.30 -5.24 11.74
N ILE A 147 0.34 -4.36 10.96
CA ILE A 147 -0.34 -3.20 10.34
C ILE A 147 -1.49 -3.64 9.43
N GLN A 148 -1.25 -4.62 8.54
CA GLN A 148 -2.27 -5.12 7.63
C GLN A 148 -3.37 -5.87 8.37
N GLY A 149 -3.01 -6.71 9.36
CA GLY A 149 -3.98 -7.45 10.18
C GLY A 149 -4.87 -6.52 10.99
N TYR A 150 -4.29 -5.53 11.66
CA TYR A 150 -5.04 -4.56 12.45
C TYR A 150 -5.94 -3.68 11.56
N THR A 151 -5.42 -3.22 10.43
CA THR A 151 -6.21 -2.49 9.42
C THR A 151 -7.40 -3.32 8.92
N PHE A 152 -7.19 -4.62 8.67
CA PHE A 152 -8.25 -5.53 8.26
C PHE A 152 -9.32 -5.69 9.35
N LEU A 153 -8.92 -5.83 10.63
CA LEU A 153 -9.85 -5.90 11.75
C LEU A 153 -10.68 -4.62 11.88
N ILE A 154 -10.05 -3.44 11.74
CA ILE A 154 -10.74 -2.14 11.75
C ILE A 154 -11.77 -2.04 10.63
N MET A 155 -11.38 -2.36 9.40
CA MET A 155 -12.28 -2.28 8.24
C MET A 155 -13.51 -3.21 8.36
N ASN A 156 -13.42 -4.28 9.15
CA ASN A 156 -14.51 -5.22 9.40
C ASN A 156 -15.24 -4.96 10.73
N GLY A 157 -14.93 -3.88 11.45
CA GLY A 157 -15.56 -3.54 12.73
C GLY A 157 -15.24 -4.50 13.88
N ALA A 158 -14.20 -5.32 13.73
CA ALA A 158 -13.74 -6.24 14.78
C ALA A 158 -12.81 -5.55 15.80
N ALA A 159 -12.31 -4.36 15.48
CA ALA A 159 -11.53 -3.51 16.37
C ALA A 159 -11.76 -2.03 16.02
N ASP A 160 -11.65 -1.16 17.01
CA ASP A 160 -11.56 0.29 16.80
C ASP A 160 -10.08 0.69 16.65
N TYR A 161 -9.84 1.80 15.94
CA TYR A 161 -8.49 2.37 15.84
C TYR A 161 -8.06 2.93 17.20
N ASP A 162 -6.89 2.49 17.66
CA ASP A 162 -6.24 2.87 18.90
C ASP A 162 -4.76 3.18 18.61
N ALA A 163 -4.39 4.46 18.75
CA ALA A 163 -3.04 4.94 18.51
C ALA A 163 -2.03 4.40 19.55
N ASP A 164 -2.46 4.17 20.79
CA ASP A 164 -1.60 3.67 21.86
C ASP A 164 -1.29 2.19 21.65
N LEU A 165 -2.25 1.41 21.14
CA LEU A 165 -2.01 0.03 20.71
C LEU A 165 -0.97 -0.03 19.58
N VAL A 166 -1.13 0.78 18.53
CA VAL A 166 -0.17 0.85 17.41
C VAL A 166 1.22 1.21 17.94
N ALA A 167 1.32 2.23 18.79
CA ALA A 167 2.58 2.65 19.35
C ALA A 167 3.23 1.55 20.20
N THR A 168 2.46 0.95 21.11
CA THR A 168 2.96 -0.09 22.01
C THR A 168 3.43 -1.32 21.23
N THR A 169 2.67 -1.80 20.26
CA THR A 169 3.04 -2.97 19.47
C THR A 169 4.27 -2.70 18.59
N LEU A 170 4.32 -1.57 17.89
CA LEU A 170 5.49 -1.24 17.07
C LEU A 170 6.75 -1.07 17.94
N ASN A 171 6.62 -0.46 19.13
CA ASN A 171 7.71 -0.35 20.10
C ASN A 171 8.28 -1.70 20.54
N GLN A 172 7.41 -2.72 20.67
CA GLN A 172 7.82 -4.08 21.02
C GLN A 172 8.52 -4.78 19.86
N LEU A 173 8.03 -4.60 18.63
CA LEU A 173 8.56 -5.25 17.43
C LEU A 173 9.93 -4.70 17.01
N VAL A 174 10.08 -3.37 16.94
CA VAL A 174 11.34 -2.75 16.50
C VAL A 174 12.37 -2.59 17.64
N GLY A 175 12.02 -3.04 18.85
CA GLY A 175 12.83 -2.86 20.05
C GLY A 175 12.98 -1.38 20.46
N LYS A 176 13.70 -1.16 21.56
CA LYS A 176 14.13 0.19 21.95
C LYS A 176 15.30 0.62 21.05
N GLY A 177 15.01 0.96 19.79
CA GLY A 177 15.97 1.63 18.91
C GLY A 177 16.52 2.90 19.60
N ALA A 178 17.85 3.05 19.58
CA ALA A 178 18.69 3.96 20.36
C ALA A 178 18.05 5.34 20.68
N GLY A 179 17.40 5.42 21.84
CA GLY A 179 17.25 6.67 22.58
C GLY A 179 18.44 6.81 23.52
N LYS A 180 19.57 7.29 23.00
CA LYS A 180 20.62 7.95 23.78
C LYS A 180 21.02 9.22 23.06
#